data_AF-A0A9P9WBB6-F1
#
_entry.id   AF-A0A9P9WBB6-F1
#
_cell.length_a   1.000
_cell.length_b   1.000
_cell.length_c   1.000
_cell.angle_alpha   90.00
_cell.angle_beta   90.00
_cell.angle_gamma   90.00
#
_symmetry.space_group_name_H-M   'P 1'
#
loop_
_entity.id
_entity.type
_entity.pdbx_description
1 polymer ?
#
loop_
_entity_poly.entity_id
_entity_poly.type
_entity_poly.pdbx_seq_one_letter_code
_entity_poly.pdbx_strand_id
1 'polypeptide(L)'
;MISSRVGVSALRQGESDLLFWVNWEVAAGDDGVWSTWVSTWSLAMRRRRREGSPGATHVMHRALTSISTPAAKKPNAAFFSQNLPRLALGMQTRPVTTTKYSESDAQSLLATQRKSRPVSPHLQIYDYSQTWFGASVWTRITGSIFSGGLYVFAASYLVAPLMGWHLESASLAAAFGALPVAVKGGLKFLLAWPFTFHSINGIRHLTYDFAKGFSKSTIKTVSNAIWASSLVAALGLAFYW
;
A
#
# COMPACT_ATOMS: atom_id res chain seq x y z
N MET A 1 19.34 -45.29 -1.76
CA MET A 1 18.44 -44.77 -2.83
C MET A 1 17.16 -44.29 -2.14
N ILE A 2 16.59 -43.17 -2.60
CA ILE A 2 15.42 -42.42 -2.09
C ILE A 2 15.78 -41.25 -1.14
N SER A 3 15.82 -40.06 -1.75
CA SER A 3 15.96 -38.73 -1.15
C SER A 3 14.63 -38.01 -1.34
N SER A 4 13.90 -37.68 -0.26
CA SER A 4 12.71 -36.83 -0.32
C SER A 4 13.06 -35.40 0.10
N ARG A 5 13.22 -34.51 -0.88
CA ARG A 5 13.29 -33.06 -0.66
C ARG A 5 11.89 -32.49 -0.58
N VAL A 6 11.56 -31.86 0.53
CA VAL A 6 10.34 -31.06 0.71
C VAL A 6 10.49 -29.76 -0.09
N GLY A 7 9.67 -29.59 -1.13
CA GLY A 7 9.61 -28.38 -1.92
C GLY A 7 8.86 -27.28 -1.17
N VAL A 8 9.51 -26.15 -0.95
CA VAL A 8 8.87 -24.90 -0.50
C VAL A 8 8.15 -24.31 -1.72
N SER A 9 6.81 -24.39 -1.70
CA SER A 9 5.97 -23.77 -2.72
C SER A 9 5.90 -22.26 -2.48
N ALA A 10 6.31 -21.48 -3.48
CA ALA A 10 6.22 -20.02 -3.47
C ALA A 10 4.74 -19.60 -3.48
N LEU A 11 4.32 -18.84 -2.46
CA LEU A 11 3.00 -18.21 -2.43
C LEU A 11 2.89 -17.21 -3.58
N ARG A 12 1.83 -17.38 -4.37
CA ARG A 12 1.55 -16.69 -5.62
C ARG A 12 1.02 -15.29 -5.31
N GLN A 13 1.53 -14.29 -6.04
CA GLN A 13 1.30 -12.85 -5.94
C GLN A 13 -0.15 -12.33 -5.93
N GLY A 14 -1.17 -13.21 -5.97
CA GLY A 14 -2.58 -12.84 -5.90
C GLY A 14 -3.18 -12.81 -4.49
N GLU A 15 -2.49 -13.35 -3.47
CA GLU A 15 -2.95 -13.25 -2.07
C GLU A 15 -2.63 -11.88 -1.44
N SER A 16 -1.60 -11.18 -1.93
CA SER A 16 -1.24 -9.84 -1.45
C SER A 16 -2.30 -8.78 -1.79
N ASP A 17 -3.02 -8.96 -2.91
CA ASP A 17 -4.04 -8.01 -3.33
C ASP A 17 -5.28 -8.10 -2.45
N LEU A 18 -5.68 -9.30 -2.01
CA LEU A 18 -6.82 -9.49 -1.11
C LEU A 18 -6.56 -8.93 0.30
N LEU A 19 -5.32 -8.99 0.78
CA LEU A 19 -4.94 -8.48 2.10
C LEU A 19 -4.83 -6.95 2.15
N PHE A 20 -4.60 -6.28 1.01
CA PHE A 20 -4.60 -4.82 0.93
C PHE A 20 -6.02 -4.24 1.12
N TRP A 21 -7.05 -4.93 0.63
CA TRP A 21 -8.44 -4.45 0.72
C TRP A 21 -9.09 -4.70 2.09
N VAL A 22 -8.80 -5.83 2.74
CA VAL A 22 -9.34 -6.15 4.09
C VAL A 22 -8.88 -5.14 5.16
N ASN A 23 -7.71 -4.51 4.98
CA ASN A 23 -7.21 -3.50 5.93
C ASN A 23 -7.89 -2.13 5.82
N TRP A 24 -8.64 -1.85 4.76
CA TRP A 24 -9.39 -0.59 4.62
C TRP A 24 -10.74 -0.62 5.36
N GLU A 25 -11.29 -1.81 5.57
CA GLU A 25 -12.56 -2.09 6.26
C GLU A 25 -12.53 -1.72 7.75
N VAL A 26 -11.33 -1.68 8.36
CA VAL A 26 -11.14 -1.30 9.78
C VAL A 26 -11.00 0.22 9.95
N ALA A 27 -10.71 0.96 8.87
CA ALA A 27 -10.49 2.41 8.92
C ALA A 27 -11.75 3.24 8.60
N ALA A 28 -12.74 2.66 7.91
CA ALA A 28 -14.02 3.28 7.61
C ALA A 28 -15.10 2.66 8.51
N GLY A 29 -15.59 3.42 9.49
CA GLY A 29 -16.57 2.94 10.47
C GLY A 29 -17.85 2.37 9.84
N ASP A 30 -18.50 1.47 10.58
CA ASP A 30 -19.68 0.68 10.17
C ASP A 30 -20.90 1.52 9.76
N ASP A 31 -20.98 1.96 8.50
CA ASP A 31 -22.24 2.32 7.86
C ASP A 31 -22.66 1.21 6.87
N GLY A 32 -23.58 0.35 7.33
CA GLY A 32 -24.02 -0.91 6.69
C GLY A 32 -24.59 -0.83 5.26
N VAL A 33 -24.48 0.32 4.59
CA VAL A 33 -24.76 0.50 3.15
C VAL A 33 -23.60 -0.02 2.29
N TRP A 34 -22.35 0.05 2.78
CA TRP A 34 -21.17 -0.39 2.01
C TRP A 34 -20.91 -1.90 2.07
N SER A 35 -21.32 -2.56 3.17
CA SER A 35 -21.07 -3.99 3.38
C SER A 35 -21.83 -4.92 2.42
N THR A 36 -23.03 -4.51 1.99
CA THR A 36 -23.88 -5.30 1.08
C THR A 36 -23.39 -5.27 -0.36
N TRP A 37 -22.82 -4.15 -0.82
CA TRP A 37 -22.21 -4.03 -2.15
C TRP A 37 -20.93 -4.85 -2.30
N VAL A 38 -20.05 -4.84 -1.30
CA VAL A 38 -18.79 -5.62 -1.29
C VAL A 38 -19.04 -7.13 -1.23
N SER A 39 -20.05 -7.55 -0.48
CA SER A 39 -20.47 -8.96 -0.36
C SER A 39 -20.93 -9.54 -1.70
N THR A 40 -21.71 -8.76 -2.45
CA THR A 40 -22.28 -9.16 -3.75
C THR A 40 -21.18 -9.31 -4.81
N TRP A 41 -20.19 -8.40 -4.82
CA TRP A 41 -19.04 -8.46 -5.72
C TRP A 41 -18.08 -9.64 -5.43
N SER A 42 -17.88 -9.97 -4.16
CA SER A 42 -17.05 -11.10 -3.72
C SER A 42 -17.64 -12.46 -4.12
N LEU A 43 -18.97 -12.58 -4.15
CA LEU A 43 -19.67 -13.77 -4.66
C LEU A 43 -19.54 -13.90 -6.19
N ALA A 44 -19.61 -12.78 -6.92
CA ALA A 44 -19.45 -12.77 -8.38
C ALA A 44 -18.04 -13.19 -8.84
N MET A 45 -16.99 -12.76 -8.13
CA MET A 45 -15.61 -13.17 -8.45
C MET A 45 -15.32 -14.65 -8.15
N ARG A 46 -15.95 -15.23 -7.11
CA ARG A 46 -15.82 -16.67 -6.80
C ARG A 46 -16.46 -17.57 -7.86
N ARG A 47 -17.51 -17.09 -8.55
CA ARG A 47 -18.21 -17.87 -9.59
C ARG A 47 -17.38 -18.02 -10.86
N ARG A 48 -16.67 -16.96 -11.29
CA ARG A 48 -15.78 -16.99 -12.47
C ARG A 48 -14.55 -17.91 -12.31
N ARG A 49 -14.18 -18.28 -11.07
CA ARG A 49 -13.03 -19.18 -10.80
C ARG A 49 -13.34 -20.66 -11.01
N ARG A 50 -14.63 -21.03 -11.14
CA ARG A 50 -15.07 -22.42 -11.36
C ARG A 50 -15.24 -22.76 -12.85
N GLU A 51 -15.35 -21.75 -13.71
CA GLU A 51 -15.40 -21.91 -15.17
C GLU A 51 -13.97 -21.80 -15.72
N GLY A 52 -13.18 -22.85 -15.55
CA GLY A 52 -11.85 -22.96 -16.14
C GLY A 52 -11.93 -23.19 -17.65
N SER A 53 -11.18 -22.38 -18.42
CA SER A 53 -10.99 -22.52 -19.86
C SER A 53 -10.39 -23.89 -20.21
N PRO A 54 -10.99 -24.69 -21.11
CA PRO A 54 -10.42 -25.96 -21.55
C PRO A 54 -9.32 -25.69 -22.59
N GLY A 55 -8.07 -26.03 -22.25
CA GLY A 55 -6.98 -26.11 -23.24
C GLY A 55 -5.78 -25.21 -22.97
N ALA A 56 -4.99 -25.50 -21.94
CA ALA A 56 -3.63 -25.00 -21.82
C ALA A 56 -2.68 -26.17 -21.53
N THR A 57 -2.11 -26.75 -22.58
CA THR A 57 -1.03 -27.74 -22.50
C THR A 57 0.28 -27.03 -22.20
N HIS A 58 0.87 -27.30 -21.03
CA HIS A 58 2.20 -26.79 -20.67
C HIS A 58 3.30 -27.73 -21.17
N VAL A 59 4.04 -27.29 -22.19
CA VAL A 59 5.30 -27.92 -22.63
C VAL A 59 6.43 -27.39 -21.73
N MET A 60 7.10 -28.29 -20.99
CA MET A 60 8.28 -27.97 -20.19
C MET A 60 9.56 -28.17 -21.01
N HIS A 61 10.30 -27.10 -21.27
CA HIS A 61 11.69 -27.19 -21.72
C HIS A 61 12.62 -27.31 -20.52
N ARG A 62 13.28 -28.47 -20.39
CA ARG A 62 14.30 -28.75 -19.37
C ARG A 62 15.66 -28.28 -19.87
N ALA A 63 16.10 -27.10 -19.45
CA ALA A 63 17.48 -26.66 -19.61
C ALA A 63 18.36 -27.31 -18.52
N LEU A 64 19.36 -28.08 -18.92
CA LEU A 64 20.37 -28.66 -18.02
C LEU A 64 21.56 -27.70 -17.95
N THR A 65 21.76 -27.04 -16.81
CA THR A 65 22.99 -26.31 -16.49
C THR A 65 23.89 -27.19 -15.63
N SER A 66 25.07 -27.50 -16.15
CA SER A 66 26.16 -28.18 -15.44
C SER A 66 26.85 -27.20 -14.50
N ILE A 67 26.75 -27.44 -13.18
CA ILE A 67 27.52 -26.72 -12.16
C ILE A 67 28.76 -27.57 -11.82
N SER A 68 29.94 -27.06 -12.13
CA SER A 68 31.21 -27.61 -11.64
C SER A 68 31.38 -27.27 -10.15
N THR A 69 31.69 -28.27 -9.34
CA THR A 69 32.02 -28.10 -7.92
C THR A 69 33.53 -27.93 -7.76
N PRO A 70 34.02 -26.98 -6.96
CA PRO A 70 35.45 -26.87 -6.70
C PRO A 70 35.92 -28.01 -5.79
N ALA A 71 37.11 -28.53 -6.07
CA ALA A 71 37.75 -29.62 -5.35
C ALA A 71 37.99 -29.27 -3.87
N ALA A 72 37.43 -30.08 -2.97
CA ALA A 72 37.62 -29.97 -1.53
C ALA A 72 39.07 -30.30 -1.13
N LYS A 73 39.80 -29.33 -0.56
CA LYS A 73 41.04 -29.61 0.17
C LYS A 73 40.71 -30.48 1.39
N LYS A 74 41.44 -31.57 1.58
CA LYS A 74 41.29 -32.50 2.70
C LYS A 74 41.44 -31.75 4.03
N PRO A 75 40.44 -31.78 4.94
CA PRO A 75 40.59 -31.19 6.26
C PRO A 75 41.55 -32.03 7.11
N ASN A 76 42.43 -31.36 7.87
CA ASN A 76 43.32 -32.00 8.82
C ASN A 76 42.51 -32.76 9.89
N ALA A 77 42.71 -34.08 9.98
CA ALA A 77 41.97 -34.97 10.89
C ALA A 77 42.12 -34.61 12.38
N ALA A 78 43.14 -33.84 12.75
CA ALA A 78 43.39 -33.41 14.13
C ALA A 78 42.41 -32.34 14.64
N PHE A 79 41.80 -31.54 13.76
CA PHE A 79 40.82 -30.52 14.18
C PHE A 79 39.40 -31.07 14.34
N PHE A 80 39.13 -32.26 13.79
CA PHE A 80 37.81 -32.88 13.82
C PHE A 80 37.59 -33.79 15.04
N SER A 81 38.64 -34.26 15.72
CA SER A 81 38.49 -35.21 16.84
C SER A 81 38.38 -34.56 18.22
N GLN A 82 38.81 -33.31 18.38
CA GLN A 82 38.91 -32.69 19.72
C GLN A 82 37.66 -31.89 20.16
N ASN A 83 36.68 -31.69 19.27
CA ASN A 83 35.45 -30.93 19.57
C ASN A 83 34.15 -31.75 19.48
N LEU A 84 34.24 -33.06 19.23
CA LEU A 84 33.06 -33.93 19.13
C LEU A 84 32.26 -34.10 20.43
N PRO A 85 32.83 -34.06 21.67
CA PRO A 85 32.00 -34.27 22.86
C PRO A 85 31.11 -33.06 23.20
N ARG A 86 31.27 -31.89 22.54
CA ARG A 86 30.43 -30.71 22.79
C ARG A 86 29.25 -30.53 21.81
N LEU A 87 29.28 -31.18 20.65
CA LEU A 87 28.15 -31.13 19.71
C LEU A 87 27.03 -32.14 20.08
N ALA A 88 27.35 -33.18 20.85
CA ALA A 88 26.37 -34.17 21.30
C ALA A 88 25.57 -33.75 22.55
N LEU A 89 26.04 -32.74 23.30
CA LEU A 89 25.43 -32.29 24.57
C LEU A 89 24.30 -31.25 24.38
N GLY A 90 23.92 -30.93 23.15
CA GLY A 90 22.94 -29.88 22.83
C GLY A 90 21.65 -30.36 22.16
N MET A 91 21.42 -31.68 22.02
CA MET A 91 20.15 -32.19 21.54
C MET A 91 19.08 -32.07 22.64
N GLN A 92 18.60 -30.84 22.85
CA GLN A 92 17.46 -30.57 23.71
C GLN A 92 16.22 -31.17 23.04
N THR A 93 15.92 -32.43 23.36
CA THR A 93 14.65 -33.05 23.01
C THR A 93 13.58 -32.36 23.84
N ARG A 94 12.88 -31.41 23.24
CA ARG A 94 11.69 -30.83 23.87
C ARG A 94 10.58 -31.88 23.74
N PRO A 95 10.14 -32.55 24.83
CA PRO A 95 8.97 -33.39 24.74
C PRO A 95 7.79 -32.51 24.33
N VAL A 96 7.29 -32.70 23.12
CA VAL A 96 6.10 -32.01 22.63
C VAL A 96 4.90 -32.86 23.06
N THR A 97 4.32 -32.50 24.21
CA THR A 97 3.06 -33.11 24.66
C THR A 97 1.92 -32.56 23.81
N THR A 98 1.26 -33.42 23.05
CA THR A 98 0.08 -33.06 22.27
C THR A 98 -1.18 -33.33 23.10
N THR A 99 -1.92 -32.28 23.41
CA THR A 99 -3.24 -32.39 24.05
C THR A 99 -4.30 -32.51 22.96
N LYS A 100 -5.20 -33.50 23.08
CA LYS A 100 -6.36 -33.60 22.16
C LYS A 100 -7.38 -32.53 22.54
N TYR A 101 -7.70 -31.66 21.59
CA TYR A 101 -8.77 -30.65 21.72
C TYR A 101 -9.98 -31.06 20.88
N SER A 102 -11.16 -30.64 21.32
CA SER A 102 -12.34 -30.65 20.44
C SER A 102 -12.13 -29.66 19.29
N GLU A 103 -12.79 -29.86 18.15
CA GLU A 103 -12.60 -28.96 17.00
C GLU A 103 -12.96 -27.51 17.33
N SER A 104 -14.00 -27.29 18.14
CA SER A 104 -14.41 -25.95 18.59
C SER A 104 -13.34 -25.28 19.47
N ASP A 105 -12.72 -26.03 20.38
CA ASP A 105 -11.68 -25.51 21.27
C ASP A 105 -10.38 -25.22 20.51
N ALA A 106 -10.03 -26.07 19.55
CA ALA A 106 -8.90 -25.82 18.67
C ALA A 106 -9.09 -24.53 17.86
N GLN A 107 -10.30 -24.27 17.33
CA GLN A 107 -10.57 -23.05 16.58
C GLN A 107 -10.53 -21.80 17.46
N SER A 108 -11.05 -21.86 18.68
CA SER A 108 -11.01 -20.72 19.62
C SER A 108 -9.58 -20.38 20.06
N LEU A 109 -8.74 -21.40 20.28
CA LEU A 109 -7.32 -21.23 20.57
C LEU A 109 -6.57 -20.62 19.39
N LEU A 110 -6.79 -21.12 18.17
CA LEU A 110 -6.16 -20.56 16.98
C LEU A 110 -6.62 -19.11 16.72
N ALA A 111 -7.90 -18.79 16.97
CA ALA A 111 -8.39 -17.42 16.89
C ALA A 111 -7.70 -16.50 17.92
N THR A 112 -7.53 -16.97 19.15
CA THR A 112 -6.83 -16.25 20.21
C THR A 112 -5.36 -16.01 19.84
N GLN A 113 -4.68 -17.04 19.33
CA GLN A 113 -3.30 -16.95 18.85
C GLN A 113 -3.16 -16.01 17.64
N ARG A 114 -4.14 -15.95 16.73
CA ARG A 114 -4.10 -15.02 15.59
C ARG A 114 -4.22 -13.56 16.05
N LYS A 115 -5.02 -13.29 17.08
CA LYS A 115 -5.14 -11.95 17.68
C LYS A 115 -3.87 -11.49 18.39
N SER A 116 -3.09 -12.42 18.95
CA SER A 116 -1.84 -12.12 19.66
C SER A 116 -0.60 -12.01 18.75
N ARG A 117 -0.75 -12.14 17.44
CA ARG A 117 0.38 -11.98 16.51
C ARG A 117 0.68 -10.49 16.35
N PRO A 118 1.90 -10.03 16.68
CA PRO A 118 2.26 -8.64 16.46
C PRO A 118 2.31 -8.34 14.96
N VAL A 119 1.83 -7.17 14.58
CA VAL A 119 2.02 -6.62 13.22
C VAL A 119 3.44 -6.08 13.15
N SER A 120 4.21 -6.52 12.14
CA SER A 120 5.56 -5.98 11.94
C SER A 120 5.51 -4.46 11.69
N PRO A 121 6.47 -3.69 12.22
CA PRO A 121 6.54 -2.26 11.93
C PRO A 121 6.70 -2.07 10.41
N HIS A 122 5.95 -1.14 9.85
CA HIS A 122 5.89 -0.90 8.40
C HIS A 122 6.24 0.56 8.09
N LEU A 123 5.31 1.52 8.26
CA LEU A 123 5.58 2.93 7.93
C LEU A 123 6.71 3.54 8.78
N GLN A 124 6.92 3.04 10.00
CA GLN A 124 7.90 3.57 10.96
C GLN A 124 9.36 3.20 10.62
N ILE A 125 9.58 2.10 9.89
CA ILE A 125 10.92 1.60 9.56
C ILE A 125 11.23 1.63 8.06
N TYR A 126 10.28 2.09 7.25
CA TYR A 126 10.42 2.12 5.81
C TYR A 126 11.25 3.33 5.36
N ASP A 127 12.06 3.15 4.31
CA ASP A 127 12.88 4.22 3.76
C ASP A 127 12.02 5.32 3.09
N TYR A 128 12.14 6.56 3.57
CA TYR A 128 11.46 7.74 3.04
C TYR A 128 11.90 8.12 1.62
N SER A 129 13.04 7.61 1.14
CA SER A 129 13.51 7.86 -0.24
C SER A 129 12.61 7.21 -1.31
N GLN A 130 11.67 6.35 -0.88
CA GLN A 130 10.85 5.58 -1.79
C GLN A 130 9.68 6.37 -2.37
N THR A 131 9.33 6.02 -3.61
CA THR A 131 8.37 6.76 -4.45
C THR A 131 6.97 6.92 -3.87
N TRP A 132 6.54 6.06 -2.95
CA TRP A 132 5.22 6.19 -2.34
C TRP A 132 5.15 7.31 -1.29
N PHE A 133 6.24 7.61 -0.57
CA PHE A 133 6.29 8.68 0.43
C PHE A 133 6.35 10.09 -0.16
N GLY A 134 6.61 10.21 -1.47
CA GLY A 134 6.56 11.48 -2.20
C GLY A 134 5.19 11.70 -2.85
N ALA A 135 5.17 11.66 -4.18
CA ALA A 135 4.02 12.15 -4.95
C ALA A 135 2.72 11.34 -4.74
N SER A 136 2.81 10.08 -4.30
CA SER A 136 1.63 9.24 -4.05
C SER A 136 0.84 9.70 -2.81
N VAL A 137 1.50 9.89 -1.67
CA VAL A 137 0.84 10.39 -0.45
C VAL A 137 0.24 11.78 -0.68
N TRP A 138 0.99 12.67 -1.33
CA TRP A 138 0.51 14.01 -1.61
C TRP A 138 -0.72 14.04 -2.51
N THR A 139 -0.85 13.14 -3.50
CA THR A 139 -2.07 13.07 -4.32
C THR A 139 -3.32 12.75 -3.50
N ARG A 140 -3.17 11.93 -2.44
CA ARG A 140 -4.26 11.57 -1.55
C ARG A 140 -4.62 12.73 -0.63
N ILE A 141 -3.60 13.38 -0.05
CA ILE A 141 -3.79 14.54 0.83
C ILE A 141 -4.46 15.68 0.06
N THR A 142 -3.91 16.08 -1.08
CA THR A 142 -4.48 17.18 -1.88
C THR A 142 -5.88 16.85 -2.38
N GLY A 143 -6.14 15.61 -2.80
CA GLY A 143 -7.47 15.17 -3.19
C GLY A 143 -8.47 15.25 -2.04
N SER A 144 -8.07 14.76 -0.86
CA SER A 144 -8.91 14.81 0.36
C SER A 144 -9.20 16.24 0.80
N ILE A 145 -8.23 17.16 0.69
CA ILE A 145 -8.42 18.58 0.99
C ILE A 145 -9.49 19.19 0.08
N PHE A 146 -9.47 18.92 -1.23
CA PHE A 146 -10.49 19.46 -2.13
C PHE A 146 -11.85 18.80 -1.96
N SER A 147 -11.91 17.47 -1.84
CA SER A 147 -13.18 16.78 -1.61
C SER A 147 -13.80 17.21 -0.28
N GLY A 148 -13.01 17.21 0.80
CA GLY A 148 -13.46 17.65 2.12
C GLY A 148 -13.86 19.14 2.12
N GLY A 149 -13.04 20.00 1.52
CA GLY A 149 -13.33 21.43 1.39
C GLY A 149 -14.63 21.69 0.62
N LEU A 150 -14.86 20.96 -0.48
CA LEU A 150 -16.11 21.04 -1.25
C LEU A 150 -17.32 20.64 -0.40
N TYR A 151 -17.25 19.51 0.31
CA TYR A 151 -18.36 19.05 1.14
C TYR A 151 -18.64 19.98 2.32
N VAL A 152 -17.59 20.46 3.00
CA VAL A 152 -17.73 21.42 4.10
C VAL A 152 -18.33 22.72 3.58
N PHE A 153 -17.86 23.24 2.44
CA PHE A 153 -18.40 24.45 1.84
C PHE A 153 -19.87 24.27 1.43
N ALA A 154 -20.21 23.19 0.74
CA ALA A 154 -21.57 22.93 0.29
C ALA A 154 -22.55 22.76 1.47
N ALA A 155 -22.15 22.02 2.51
CA ALA A 155 -22.95 21.87 3.72
C ALA A 155 -23.10 23.20 4.48
N SER A 156 -22.02 23.99 4.59
CA SER A 156 -22.06 25.29 5.24
C SER A 156 -22.95 26.28 4.47
N TYR A 157 -22.90 26.25 3.13
CA TYR A 157 -23.76 27.07 2.28
C TYR A 157 -25.23 26.72 2.47
N LEU A 158 -25.57 25.43 2.60
CA LEU A 158 -26.94 24.98 2.87
C LEU A 158 -27.45 25.43 4.27
N VAL A 159 -26.58 25.40 5.28
CA VAL A 159 -26.90 25.81 6.65
C VAL A 159 -26.89 27.34 6.82
N ALA A 160 -26.24 28.07 5.93
CA ALA A 160 -26.00 29.50 6.06
C ALA A 160 -27.25 30.35 6.33
N PRO A 161 -28.42 30.16 5.67
CA PRO A 161 -29.61 30.95 5.94
C PRO A 161 -30.18 30.75 7.34
N LEU A 162 -30.01 29.57 7.93
CA LEU A 162 -30.48 29.25 9.28
C LEU A 162 -29.62 29.90 10.37
N MET A 163 -28.32 30.09 10.08
CA MET A 163 -27.34 30.66 11.01
C MET A 163 -27.09 32.15 10.76
N GLY A 164 -27.73 32.74 9.73
CA GLY A 164 -27.47 34.11 9.31
C GLY A 164 -26.07 34.33 8.72
N TRP A 165 -25.43 33.29 8.18
CA TRP A 165 -24.12 33.41 7.56
C TRP A 165 -24.22 33.92 6.12
N HIS A 166 -23.27 34.79 5.72
CA HIS A 166 -23.19 35.33 4.37
C HIS A 166 -22.11 34.62 3.55
N LEU A 167 -22.42 33.44 3.02
CA LEU A 167 -21.51 32.64 2.18
C LEU A 167 -21.71 32.85 0.67
N GLU A 168 -22.47 33.88 0.27
CA GLU A 168 -22.63 34.23 -1.14
C GLU A 168 -21.32 34.77 -1.73
N SER A 169 -21.13 34.52 -3.04
CA SER A 169 -19.91 34.89 -3.76
C SER A 169 -19.50 36.36 -3.57
N ALA A 170 -20.46 37.29 -3.51
CA ALA A 170 -20.19 38.72 -3.28
C ALA A 170 -19.60 38.99 -1.89
N SER A 171 -20.12 38.32 -0.85
CA SER A 171 -19.67 38.48 0.53
C SER A 171 -18.27 37.89 0.72
N LEU A 172 -18.03 36.71 0.13
CA LEU A 172 -16.71 36.07 0.11
C LEU A 172 -15.68 36.92 -0.64
N ALA A 173 -16.04 37.48 -1.79
CA ALA A 173 -15.15 38.35 -2.57
C ALA A 173 -14.82 39.65 -1.81
N ALA A 174 -15.80 40.27 -1.15
CA ALA A 174 -15.58 41.45 -0.32
C ALA A 174 -14.67 41.14 0.87
N ALA A 175 -14.93 40.04 1.59
CA ALA A 175 -14.12 39.59 2.72
C ALA A 175 -12.67 39.31 2.30
N PHE A 176 -12.47 38.58 1.20
CA PHE A 176 -11.15 38.32 0.64
C PHE A 176 -10.47 39.61 0.15
N GLY A 177 -11.25 40.52 -0.44
CA GLY A 177 -10.81 41.84 -0.91
C GLY A 177 -10.32 42.76 0.22
N ALA A 178 -10.84 42.61 1.44
CA ALA A 178 -10.42 43.38 2.60
C ALA A 178 -9.08 42.90 3.21
N LEU A 179 -8.56 41.73 2.82
CA LEU A 179 -7.33 41.17 3.39
C LEU A 179 -6.07 41.93 2.94
N PRO A 180 -5.00 41.94 3.76
CA PRO A 180 -3.69 42.43 3.34
C PRO A 180 -3.16 41.67 2.12
N VAL A 181 -2.39 42.34 1.26
CA VAL A 181 -1.84 41.76 0.01
C VAL A 181 -1.07 40.47 0.25
N ALA A 182 -0.25 40.42 1.31
CA ALA A 182 0.50 39.23 1.68
C ALA A 182 -0.42 38.04 2.02
N VAL A 183 -1.52 38.29 2.74
CA VAL A 183 -2.49 37.25 3.12
C VAL A 183 -3.26 36.76 1.89
N LYS A 184 -3.65 37.66 0.98
CA LYS A 184 -4.30 37.29 -0.29
C LYS A 184 -3.41 36.36 -1.12
N GLY A 185 -2.14 36.71 -1.27
CA GLY A 185 -1.15 35.89 -1.98
C GLY A 185 -0.96 34.53 -1.33
N GLY A 186 -0.79 34.51 0.00
CA GLY A 186 -0.67 33.27 0.77
C GLY A 186 -1.87 32.35 0.62
N LEU A 187 -3.10 32.86 0.79
CA LEU A 187 -4.31 32.07 0.63
C LEU A 187 -4.49 31.53 -0.78
N LYS A 188 -4.23 32.35 -1.81
CA LYS A 188 -4.30 31.88 -3.20
C LYS A 188 -3.24 30.83 -3.50
N PHE A 189 -2.02 30.97 -2.98
CA PHE A 189 -1.00 29.94 -3.13
C PHE A 189 -1.37 28.65 -2.40
N LEU A 190 -1.89 28.74 -1.17
CA LEU A 190 -2.34 27.59 -0.39
C LEU A 190 -3.47 26.81 -1.06
N LEU A 191 -4.31 27.47 -1.86
CA LEU A 191 -5.33 26.79 -2.68
C LEU A 191 -4.77 26.34 -4.04
N ALA A 192 -3.94 27.15 -4.69
CA ALA A 192 -3.42 26.88 -6.03
C ALA A 192 -2.44 25.70 -6.04
N TRP A 193 -1.53 25.61 -5.07
CA TRP A 193 -0.53 24.55 -5.05
C TRP A 193 -1.10 23.13 -4.91
N PRO A 194 -1.98 22.81 -3.95
CA PRO A 194 -2.58 21.48 -3.90
C PRO A 194 -3.37 21.18 -5.18
N PHE A 195 -4.01 22.18 -5.80
CA PHE A 195 -4.78 22.00 -7.04
C PHE A 195 -3.88 21.63 -8.23
N THR A 196 -2.82 22.42 -8.46
CA THR A 196 -1.88 22.17 -9.56
C THR A 196 -1.12 20.86 -9.34
N PHE A 197 -0.69 20.59 -8.11
CA PHE A 197 -0.05 19.33 -7.76
C PHE A 197 -0.96 18.14 -8.05
N HIS A 198 -2.21 18.15 -7.55
CA HIS A 198 -3.15 17.05 -7.75
C HIS A 198 -3.44 16.81 -9.24
N SER A 199 -3.65 17.89 -10.00
CA SER A 199 -3.97 17.82 -11.42
C SER A 199 -2.81 17.26 -12.25
N ILE A 200 -1.60 17.79 -12.06
CA ILE A 200 -0.41 17.35 -12.81
C ILE A 200 -0.03 15.92 -12.41
N ASN A 201 -0.08 15.61 -11.11
CA ASN A 201 0.20 14.25 -10.64
C ASN A 201 -0.88 13.25 -11.07
N GLY A 202 -2.13 13.70 -11.22
CA GLY A 202 -3.23 12.93 -11.80
C GLY A 202 -2.94 12.48 -13.23
N ILE A 203 -2.34 13.34 -14.06
CA ILE A 203 -1.90 12.98 -15.42
C ILE A 203 -0.86 11.85 -15.38
N ARG A 204 0.07 11.88 -14.42
CA ARG A 204 1.03 10.77 -14.21
C ARG A 204 0.28 9.48 -13.84
N HIS A 205 -0.71 9.54 -12.96
CA HIS A 205 -1.51 8.36 -12.59
C HIS A 205 -2.24 7.77 -13.80
N LEU A 206 -2.89 8.61 -14.62
CA LEU A 206 -3.51 8.16 -15.88
C LEU A 206 -2.48 7.55 -16.85
N THR A 207 -1.25 8.09 -16.88
CA THR A 207 -0.16 7.50 -17.68
C THR A 207 0.21 6.11 -17.19
N TYR A 208 0.18 5.87 -15.88
CA TYR A 208 0.41 4.55 -15.29
C TYR A 208 -0.75 3.58 -15.57
N ASP A 209 -1.99 4.07 -15.69
CA ASP A 209 -3.14 3.25 -16.09
C ASP A 209 -2.97 2.71 -17.52
N PHE A 210 -2.27 3.44 -18.39
CA PHE A 210 -1.85 2.96 -19.72
C PHE A 210 -0.59 2.07 -19.70
N ALA A 211 -0.17 1.65 -18.52
CA ALA A 211 1.03 0.84 -18.27
C ALA A 211 2.35 1.45 -18.78
N LYS A 212 2.48 2.79 -18.79
CA LYS A 212 3.66 3.50 -19.28
C LYS A 212 4.49 4.09 -18.13
N GLY A 213 5.81 4.18 -18.33
CA GLY A 213 6.68 4.98 -17.44
C GLY A 213 7.10 4.32 -16.12
N PHE A 214 7.09 2.98 -16.03
CA PHE A 214 7.46 2.25 -14.82
C PHE A 214 8.97 2.07 -14.57
N SER A 215 9.83 2.60 -15.44
CA SER A 215 11.28 2.55 -15.20
C SER A 215 11.64 3.40 -13.97
N LYS A 216 12.56 2.92 -13.12
CA LYS A 216 12.94 3.64 -11.89
C LYS A 216 13.48 5.04 -12.16
N SER A 217 14.27 5.21 -13.22
CA SER A 217 14.81 6.52 -13.62
C SER A 217 13.70 7.46 -14.08
N THR A 218 12.79 6.99 -14.93
CA THR A 218 11.63 7.76 -15.38
C THR A 218 10.77 8.21 -14.20
N ILE A 219 10.47 7.30 -13.27
CA ILE A 219 9.64 7.65 -12.10
C ILE A 219 10.29 8.77 -11.28
N LYS A 220 11.61 8.71 -11.03
CA LYS A 220 12.33 9.77 -10.31
C LYS A 220 12.28 11.11 -11.03
N THR A 221 12.60 11.11 -12.33
CA THR A 221 12.59 12.34 -13.14
C THR A 221 11.19 12.97 -13.20
N VAL A 222 10.16 12.15 -13.47
CA VAL A 222 8.78 12.62 -13.53
C VAL A 222 8.32 13.13 -12.16
N SER A 223 8.68 12.47 -11.07
CA SER A 223 8.35 12.94 -9.72
C SER A 223 8.92 14.33 -9.44
N ASN A 224 10.19 14.57 -9.78
CA ASN A 224 10.81 15.88 -9.64
C ASN A 224 10.15 16.93 -10.55
N ALA A 225 9.81 16.56 -11.77
CA ALA A 225 9.10 17.44 -12.70
C ALA A 225 7.72 17.85 -12.17
N ILE A 226 6.98 16.95 -11.52
CA ILE A 226 5.69 17.24 -10.91
C ILE A 226 5.82 18.25 -9.77
N TRP A 227 6.80 18.06 -8.87
CA TRP A 227 7.08 19.02 -7.79
C TRP A 227 7.41 20.40 -8.33
N ALA A 228 8.33 20.49 -9.29
CA ALA A 228 8.74 21.77 -9.87
C ALA A 228 7.60 22.45 -10.63
N SER A 229 6.95 21.72 -11.55
CA SER A 229 5.87 22.28 -12.39
C SER A 229 4.65 22.71 -11.57
N SER A 230 4.26 21.94 -10.54
CA SER A 230 3.14 22.31 -9.67
C SER A 230 3.42 23.59 -8.86
N LEU A 231 4.63 23.74 -8.32
CA LEU A 231 5.04 24.95 -7.60
C LEU A 231 5.07 26.16 -8.53
N VAL A 232 5.69 26.04 -9.71
CA VAL A 232 5.75 27.14 -10.70
C VAL A 232 4.35 27.55 -11.13
N ALA A 233 3.49 26.57 -11.47
CA ALA A 233 2.11 26.85 -11.85
C ALA A 233 1.32 27.51 -10.71
N ALA A 234 1.52 27.08 -9.46
CA ALA A 234 0.86 27.65 -8.30
C ALA A 234 1.30 29.09 -8.00
N LEU A 235 2.61 29.36 -8.12
CA LEU A 235 3.14 30.72 -7.99
C LEU A 235 2.58 31.64 -9.07
N GLY A 236 2.51 31.16 -10.32
CA GLY A 236 1.85 31.87 -11.41
C GLY A 236 0.39 32.20 -11.08
N LEU A 237 -0.41 31.19 -10.72
CA LEU A 237 -1.81 31.39 -10.35
C LEU A 237 -2.01 32.31 -9.13
N ALA A 238 -1.09 32.28 -8.17
CA ALA A 238 -1.21 33.02 -6.93
C ALA A 238 -0.74 34.47 -7.03
N PHE A 239 0.18 34.81 -7.94
CA PHE A 239 0.84 36.12 -7.97
C PHE A 239 0.84 36.83 -9.32
N TYR A 240 0.34 36.19 -10.39
CA TYR A 240 0.13 36.84 -11.68
C TYR A 240 -1.21 37.57 -11.69
N TRP A 241 -1.20 38.82 -11.24
CA TRP A 241 -2.36 39.73 -11.26
C TRP A 241 -1.92 41.18 -11.47
#